data_AF-A0A936BB83-F1
#
_entry.id   AF-A0A936BB83-F1
#
_cell.length_a   1.000
_cell.length_b   1.000
_cell.length_c   1.000
_cell.angle_alpha   90.00
_cell.angle_beta   90.00
_cell.angle_gamma   90.00
#
_symmetry.space_group_name_H-M   'P 1'
#
loop_
_entity.id
_entity.type
_entity.pdbx_description
1 polymer ?
#
loop_
_entity_poly.entity_id
_entity_poly.type
_entity_poly.pdbx_seq_one_letter_code
_entity_poly.pdbx_strand_id
1 'polypeptide(L)'
;MAGTTFSQFVSDLRTMASGIATRLSDLTGVSVTAADKAALEAFADVLDTLNSEQEELKAQLKTKTEELNAKTKEAKAKYSNLNKRIKIGHAAGALEGVWHYGQAVGRPLGCCLLMYGCRGVF
;
A
#
# COMPACT_ATOMS: atom_id res chain seq x y z
N MET A 1 -5.85 30.68 7.53
CA MET A 1 -7.15 30.14 7.99
C MET A 1 -6.85 28.93 8.86
N ALA A 2 -6.69 29.10 10.18
CA ALA A 2 -6.66 27.96 11.08
C ALA A 2 -8.09 27.40 11.12
N GLY A 3 -8.36 26.40 10.28
CA GLY A 3 -9.65 25.72 10.26
C GLY A 3 -9.88 25.08 11.62
N THR A 4 -11.06 25.28 12.19
CA THR A 4 -11.49 24.60 13.39
C THR A 4 -11.27 23.08 13.22
N THR A 5 -10.69 22.43 14.23
CA THR A 5 -10.51 20.98 14.19
C THR A 5 -11.87 20.30 14.21
N PHE A 6 -11.96 19.06 13.71
CA PHE A 6 -13.22 18.31 13.70
C PHE A 6 -13.89 18.27 15.07
N SER A 7 -13.11 17.96 16.12
CA SER A 7 -13.59 17.93 17.51
C SER A 7 -14.08 19.30 18.00
N GLN A 8 -13.43 20.39 17.58
CA GLN A 8 -13.88 21.75 17.86
C GLN A 8 -15.26 21.99 17.22
N PHE A 9 -15.40 21.63 15.94
CA PHE A 9 -16.63 21.86 15.18
C PHE A 9 -17.83 21.08 15.74
N VAL A 10 -17.64 19.80 16.11
CA VAL A 10 -18.72 19.01 16.74
C VAL A 10 -19.11 19.59 18.11
N SER A 11 -18.13 20.06 18.89
CA SER A 11 -18.39 20.73 20.17
C SER A 11 -19.13 22.05 19.99
N ASP A 12 -18.80 22.82 18.95
CA ASP A 12 -19.48 24.07 18.61
C ASP A 12 -20.93 23.81 18.20
N LEU A 13 -21.21 22.76 17.41
CA LEU A 13 -22.57 22.35 17.03
C LEU A 13 -23.42 22.00 18.26
N ARG A 14 -22.87 21.22 19.20
CA ARG A 14 -23.56 20.86 20.45
C ARG A 14 -23.81 22.06 21.36
N THR A 15 -22.84 22.97 21.43
CA THR A 15 -22.96 24.22 22.19
C THR A 15 -24.04 25.12 21.57
N MET A 16 -24.11 25.17 20.24
CA MET A 16 -25.14 25.92 19.51
C MET A 16 -26.53 25.33 19.75
N ALA A 17 -26.70 24.00 19.66
CA ALA A 17 -27.97 23.34 19.96
C ALA A 17 -28.43 23.60 21.41
N SER A 18 -27.50 23.56 22.36
CA SER A 18 -27.77 23.90 23.77
C SER A 18 -28.19 25.36 23.93
N GLY A 19 -27.51 26.29 23.24
CA GLY A 19 -27.85 27.71 23.24
C GLY A 19 -29.24 27.99 22.68
N ILE A 20 -29.64 27.28 21.61
CA ILE A 20 -30.99 27.36 21.05
C ILE A 20 -32.03 26.87 22.06
N ALA A 21 -31.75 25.79 22.79
CA ALA A 21 -32.66 25.26 23.81
C ALA A 21 -32.90 26.26 24.96
N THR A 22 -31.86 26.96 25.42
CA THR A 22 -31.96 27.90 26.54
C THR A 22 -32.65 29.21 26.16
N ARG A 23 -32.53 29.66 24.90
CA ARG A 23 -33.02 30.97 24.44
C ARG A 23 -34.17 30.86 23.45
N LEU A 24 -34.87 29.73 23.44
CA LEU A 24 -35.89 29.43 22.44
C LEU A 24 -37.02 30.49 22.42
N SER A 25 -37.38 31.03 23.59
CA SER A 25 -38.36 32.13 23.71
C SER A 25 -37.94 33.40 22.98
N ASP A 26 -36.66 33.75 23.04
CA ASP A 26 -36.11 35.00 22.50
C ASP A 26 -35.81 34.87 21.00
N LEU A 27 -35.63 33.63 20.53
CA LEU A 27 -35.29 33.28 19.14
C LEU A 27 -36.51 33.08 18.23
N THR A 28 -37.72 33.10 18.80
CA THR A 28 -38.99 33.02 18.04
C THR A 28 -39.13 34.11 16.97
N GLY A 29 -38.50 35.28 17.17
CA GLY A 29 -38.47 36.37 16.18
C GLY A 29 -37.57 36.11 14.96
N VAL A 30 -36.72 35.08 15.00
CA VAL A 30 -35.73 34.76 13.96
C VAL A 30 -36.04 33.41 13.29
N SER A 31 -37.24 32.87 13.50
CA SER A 31 -37.68 31.58 12.93
C SER A 31 -36.80 30.36 13.27
N VAL A 32 -35.98 30.45 14.32
CA VAL A 32 -35.24 29.28 14.83
C VAL A 32 -36.17 28.46 15.70
N THR A 33 -36.32 27.19 15.36
CA THR A 33 -37.29 26.29 15.97
C THR A 33 -36.62 25.18 16.78
N ALA A 34 -37.41 24.48 17.58
CA ALA A 34 -36.97 23.25 18.24
C ALA A 34 -36.54 22.16 17.24
N ALA A 35 -37.05 22.21 15.99
CA ALA A 35 -36.65 21.27 14.94
C ALA A 35 -35.20 21.51 14.49
N ASP A 36 -34.75 22.76 14.44
CA ASP A 36 -33.37 23.10 14.06
C ASP A 36 -32.37 22.61 15.11
N LYS A 37 -32.75 22.71 16.40
CA LYS A 37 -32.00 22.09 17.50
C LYS A 37 -31.87 20.58 17.29
N ALA A 38 -32.99 19.90 17.06
CA ALA A 38 -33.00 18.44 16.89
C ALA A 38 -32.18 18.01 15.67
N ALA A 39 -32.23 18.79 14.58
CA ALA A 39 -31.40 18.56 13.40
C ALA A 39 -29.91 18.72 13.70
N LEU A 40 -29.52 19.77 14.45
CA LEU A 40 -28.12 19.99 14.85
C LEU A 40 -27.58 18.88 15.75
N GLU A 41 -28.36 18.41 16.72
CA GLU A 41 -27.99 17.27 17.57
C GLU A 41 -27.84 15.99 16.75
N ALA A 42 -28.80 15.69 15.87
CA ALA A 42 -28.73 14.53 14.98
C ALA A 42 -27.51 14.59 14.05
N PHE A 43 -27.17 15.77 13.52
CA PHE A 43 -25.96 15.93 12.71
C PHE A 43 -24.68 15.70 13.52
N ALA A 44 -24.61 16.21 14.76
CA ALA A 44 -23.46 15.98 15.62
C ALA A 44 -23.25 14.49 15.91
N ASP A 45 -24.32 13.73 16.15
CA ASP A 45 -24.25 12.30 16.43
C ASP A 45 -23.88 11.47 15.19
N VAL A 46 -24.40 11.84 14.01
CA VAL A 46 -23.98 11.25 12.74
C VAL A 46 -22.50 11.52 12.46
N LEU A 47 -22.03 12.73 12.72
CA LEU A 47 -20.61 13.08 12.55
C LEU A 47 -19.71 12.26 13.47
N ASP A 48 -20.08 12.06 14.74
CA ASP A 48 -19.31 11.22 15.67
C ASP A 48 -19.30 9.75 15.24
N THR A 49 -20.42 9.24 14.71
CA THR A 49 -20.52 7.88 14.18
C THR A 49 -19.58 7.71 12.98
N LEU A 50 -19.68 8.60 11.99
CA LEU A 50 -18.83 8.58 10.80
C LEU A 50 -17.34 8.74 11.14
N ASN A 51 -17.02 9.55 12.15
CA ASN A 51 -15.64 9.71 12.59
C ASN A 51 -15.10 8.43 13.25
N SER A 52 -15.93 7.74 14.03
CA SER A 52 -15.58 6.44 14.62
C SER A 52 -15.34 5.38 13.55
N GLU A 53 -16.23 5.29 12.55
CA GLU A 53 -16.06 4.42 11.38
C GLU A 53 -14.78 4.75 10.60
N GLN A 54 -14.47 6.04 10.43
CA GLN A 54 -13.25 6.48 9.76
C GLN A 54 -11.99 5.99 10.50
N GLU A 55 -11.95 6.10 11.83
CA GLU A 55 -10.81 5.62 12.62
C GLU A 55 -10.66 4.10 12.57
N GLU A 56 -11.78 3.37 12.57
CA GLU A 56 -11.77 1.92 12.39
C GLU A 56 -11.22 1.53 11.00
N LEU A 57 -11.71 2.17 9.94
CA LEU A 57 -11.23 1.95 8.58
C LEU A 57 -9.73 2.27 8.44
N LYS A 58 -9.23 3.32 9.09
CA LYS A 58 -7.79 3.63 9.14
C LYS A 58 -6.99 2.51 9.80
N ALA A 59 -7.50 1.93 10.88
CA ALA A 59 -6.86 0.80 11.53
C ALA A 59 -6.84 -0.44 10.62
N GLN A 60 -7.96 -0.78 10.00
CA GLN A 60 -8.05 -1.89 9.05
C GLN A 60 -7.10 -1.71 7.85
N LEU A 61 -6.99 -0.48 7.33
CA LEU A 61 -6.11 -0.15 6.21
C LEU A 61 -4.64 -0.37 6.58
N LYS A 62 -4.22 0.03 7.79
CA LYS A 62 -2.85 -0.24 8.29
C LYS A 62 -2.57 -1.74 8.30
N THR A 63 -3.45 -2.54 8.90
CA THR A 63 -3.30 -4.01 8.96
C THR A 63 -3.20 -4.62 7.56
N LYS A 64 -4.09 -4.23 6.64
CA LYS A 64 -4.08 -4.73 5.26
C LYS A 64 -2.82 -4.32 4.50
N THR A 65 -2.29 -3.13 4.77
CA THR A 65 -1.03 -2.65 4.18
C THR A 65 0.16 -3.47 4.67
N GLU A 66 0.20 -3.84 5.95
CA GLU A 66 1.23 -4.71 6.51
C GLU A 66 1.18 -6.13 5.90
N GLU A 67 -0.01 -6.71 5.80
CA GLU A 67 -0.23 -8.00 5.12
C GLU A 67 0.24 -7.96 3.65
N LEU A 68 -0.14 -6.92 2.91
CA LEU A 68 0.25 -6.75 1.50
C LEU A 68 1.76 -6.57 1.35
N ASN A 69 2.40 -5.82 2.25
CA ASN A 69 3.85 -5.65 2.25
C ASN A 69 4.57 -6.97 2.55
N ALA A 70 4.08 -7.76 3.49
CA ALA A 70 4.63 -9.08 3.78
C ALA A 70 4.54 -10.02 2.57
N LYS A 71 3.36 -10.09 1.92
CA LYS A 71 3.16 -10.90 0.71
C LYS A 71 3.99 -10.42 -0.48
N THR A 72 4.17 -9.12 -0.62
CA THR A 72 5.02 -8.55 -1.68
C THR A 72 6.50 -8.90 -1.46
N LYS A 73 6.98 -8.88 -0.22
CA LYS A 73 8.35 -9.33 0.12
C LYS A 73 8.53 -10.83 -0.18
N GLU A 74 7.56 -11.65 0.20
CA GLU A 74 7.55 -13.09 -0.08
C GLU A 74 7.60 -13.36 -1.60
N ALA A 75 6.76 -12.66 -2.37
CA ALA A 75 6.72 -12.77 -3.83
C ALA A 75 8.05 -12.34 -4.47
N LYS A 76 8.64 -11.22 -4.03
CA LYS A 76 9.95 -10.76 -4.51
C LYS A 76 11.06 -11.78 -4.22
N ALA A 77 11.06 -12.38 -3.03
CA ALA A 77 12.03 -13.41 -2.65
C ALA A 77 11.90 -14.67 -3.53
N LYS A 78 10.66 -15.15 -3.73
CA LYS A 78 10.36 -16.27 -4.62
C LYS A 78 10.78 -15.98 -6.06
N TYR A 79 10.42 -14.81 -6.58
CA TYR A 79 10.82 -14.38 -7.92
C TYR A 79 12.34 -14.32 -8.07
N SER A 80 13.05 -13.73 -7.11
CA SER A 80 14.52 -13.65 -7.14
C SER A 80 15.16 -15.04 -7.13
N ASN A 81 14.67 -15.96 -6.29
CA ASN A 81 15.17 -17.33 -6.22
C ASN A 81 14.95 -18.07 -7.55
N LEU A 82 13.72 -18.01 -8.10
CA LEU A 82 13.40 -18.62 -9.39
C LEU A 82 14.24 -18.05 -10.52
N ASN A 83 14.41 -16.73 -10.58
CA ASN A 83 15.24 -16.08 -11.60
C ASN A 83 16.71 -16.53 -11.52
N LYS A 84 17.27 -16.68 -10.31
CA LYS A 84 18.62 -17.23 -10.12
C LYS A 84 18.71 -18.68 -10.64
N ARG A 85 17.73 -19.52 -10.30
CA ARG A 85 17.68 -20.92 -10.76
C ARG A 85 17.55 -21.03 -12.29
N ILE A 86 16.73 -20.19 -12.91
CA ILE A 86 16.59 -20.12 -14.37
C ILE A 86 17.91 -19.73 -15.02
N LYS A 87 18.62 -18.71 -14.49
CA LYS A 87 19.93 -18.31 -15.01
C LYS A 87 20.97 -19.43 -14.90
N ILE A 88 20.99 -20.15 -13.78
CA ILE A 88 21.87 -21.33 -13.61
C ILE A 88 21.48 -22.44 -14.59
N GLY A 89 20.19 -22.73 -14.76
CA GLY A 89 19.72 -23.74 -15.72
C GLY A 89 20.06 -23.40 -17.17
N HIS A 90 19.91 -22.13 -17.57
CA HIS A 90 20.34 -21.64 -18.88
C HIS A 90 21.87 -21.73 -19.07
N ALA A 91 22.65 -21.42 -18.02
CA ALA A 91 24.11 -21.56 -18.07
C ALA A 91 24.56 -23.03 -18.06
N ALA A 92 23.85 -23.91 -17.35
CA ALA A 92 24.13 -25.35 -17.30
C ALA A 92 23.77 -26.05 -18.62
N GLY A 93 22.64 -25.71 -19.25
CA GLY A 93 22.29 -26.19 -20.59
C GLY A 93 23.28 -25.72 -21.67
N ALA A 94 23.84 -24.51 -21.52
CA ALA A 94 24.92 -24.04 -22.38
C ALA A 94 26.23 -24.83 -22.17
N LEU A 95 26.50 -25.30 -20.96
CA LEU A 95 27.67 -26.14 -20.66
C LEU A 95 27.46 -27.60 -21.07
N GLU A 96 26.28 -28.19 -20.91
CA GLU A 96 25.98 -29.54 -21.42
C GLU A 96 26.06 -29.59 -22.96
N GLY A 97 25.65 -28.51 -23.65
CA GLY A 97 25.87 -28.37 -25.08
C GLY A 97 27.35 -28.33 -25.49
N VAL A 98 28.24 -27.85 -24.63
CA VAL A 98 29.70 -27.83 -24.86
C VAL A 98 30.34 -29.17 -24.50
N TRP A 99 29.88 -29.85 -23.44
CA TRP A 99 30.39 -31.18 -23.06
C TRP A 99 30.04 -32.26 -24.08
N HIS A 100 28.83 -32.22 -24.67
CA HIS A 100 28.47 -33.17 -25.74
C HIS A 100 29.11 -32.86 -27.10
N TYR A 101 29.48 -31.60 -27.39
CA TYR A 101 30.25 -31.28 -28.59
C TYR A 101 31.73 -31.70 -28.48
N GLY A 102 32.26 -31.83 -27.26
CA GLY A 102 33.64 -32.28 -27.00
C GLY A 102 33.86 -33.79 -27.07
N GLN A 103 32.81 -34.62 -27.05
CA GLN A 103 32.93 -36.08 -27.03
C GLN A 103 32.72 -36.74 -28.41
N ALA A 104 32.21 -35.98 -29.40
CA ALA A 104 31.92 -36.49 -30.74
C ALA A 104 33.10 -36.36 -31.74
N VAL A 105 34.19 -35.69 -31.37
CA VAL A 105 35.38 -35.55 -32.22
C VAL A 105 36.55 -36.34 -31.62
N GLY A 106 36.53 -37.65 -31.84
CA GLY A 106 37.70 -38.47 -31.56
C GLY A 106 38.88 -38.04 -32.44
N ARG A 107 39.95 -37.52 -31.81
CA ARG A 107 41.34 -37.77 -32.23
C ARG A 107 42.32 -37.48 -31.08
N PRO A 108 43.32 -38.34 -30.84
CA PRO A 108 44.21 -38.25 -29.69
C PRO A 108 45.51 -37.52 -30.08
N LEU A 109 45.65 -36.24 -29.74
CA LEU A 109 46.94 -35.51 -29.81
C LEU A 109 46.86 -34.46 -28.70
N GLY A 110 47.66 -34.55 -27.63
CA GLY A 110 49.07 -34.22 -27.67
C GLY A 110 49.22 -32.71 -27.65
N CYS A 111 49.69 -32.15 -26.52
CA CYS A 111 50.30 -30.83 -26.37
C CYS A 111 49.84 -29.71 -27.34
N CYS A 112 49.11 -28.72 -26.84
CA CYS A 112 49.35 -27.33 -27.25
C CYS A 112 48.88 -26.35 -26.17
N LEU A 113 49.81 -26.07 -25.26
CA LEU A 113 49.91 -24.79 -24.57
C LEU A 113 50.06 -23.68 -25.64
N LEU A 114 49.55 -22.49 -25.35
CA LEU A 114 49.66 -21.22 -26.10
C LEU A 114 48.61 -20.89 -27.19
N MET A 115 47.84 -19.84 -26.85
CA MET A 115 47.78 -18.54 -27.54
C MET A 115 46.53 -18.18 -28.40
N TYR A 116 46.18 -16.89 -28.24
CA TYR A 116 45.26 -16.02 -28.99
C TYR A 116 43.75 -16.23 -28.76
N GLY A 117 42.93 -15.28 -28.30
CA GLY A 117 43.04 -13.82 -28.28
C GLY A 117 42.35 -13.17 -29.47
N CYS A 118 41.04 -12.88 -29.36
CA CYS A 118 40.22 -11.95 -30.16
C CYS A 118 38.85 -11.85 -29.42
N ARG A 119 38.39 -10.78 -28.76
CA ARG A 119 38.27 -9.33 -29.04
C ARG A 119 37.32 -9.01 -30.22
N GLY A 120 36.24 -8.28 -29.90
CA GLY A 120 35.22 -7.69 -30.81
C GLY A 120 33.86 -8.39 -30.63
N VAL A 121 32.80 -7.80 -30.06
CA VAL A 121 32.16 -6.49 -30.30
C VAL A 121 31.88 -6.26 -31.78
N PHE A 122 30.78 -6.81 -32.29
CA PHE A 122 29.62 -6.09 -32.83
C PHE A 122 28.48 -7.10 -33.10
#